data_AF-A0A932XY85-F1
#
_entry.id   AF-A0A932XY85-F1
#
_cell.length_a   1.000
_cell.length_b   1.000
_cell.length_c   1.000
_cell.angle_alpha   90.00
_cell.angle_beta   90.00
_cell.angle_gamma   90.00
#
_symmetry.space_group_name_H-M   'P 1'
#
loop_
_entity.id
_entity.type
_entity.pdbx_description
1 polymer ?
#
loop_
_entity_poly.entity_id
_entity_poly.type
_entity_poly.pdbx_seq_one_letter_code
_entity_poly.pdbx_strand_id
1 'polypeptide(L)' 'MSKNAPPYLSIGRGLSTMVGFPRIATWKTGGRPAKPRLGTVGFNTETKQLEIWNGTAWHRTSLAKV' A
#
# COMPACT_ATOMS: atom_id res chain seq x y z
N MET A 1 5.14 6.28 27.35
CA MET A 1 5.23 6.26 25.87
C MET A 1 5.72 7.62 25.41
N SER A 2 6.64 7.70 24.45
CA SER A 2 7.01 9.00 23.88
C SER A 2 5.77 9.62 23.25
N LYS A 3 5.56 10.92 23.45
CA LYS A 3 4.37 11.66 23.00
C LYS A 3 4.15 11.58 21.47
N ASN A 4 5.18 11.16 20.72
CA ASN A 4 5.19 11.12 19.26
C ASN A 4 5.39 9.70 18.69
N ALA A 5 5.44 8.66 19.53
CA ALA A 5 5.52 7.29 19.03
C ALA A 5 4.14 6.84 18.52
N PRO A 6 4.04 6.30 17.30
CA PRO A 6 2.78 5.75 16.81
C PRO A 6 2.31 4.63 17.74
N PRO A 7 0.99 4.47 17.99
CA PRO A 7 0.50 3.38 18.82
C PRO A 7 0.74 2.06 18.10
N TYR A 8 1.40 1.13 18.77
CA TYR A 8 1.67 -0.21 18.25
C TYR A 8 0.77 -1.24 18.95
N LEU A 9 0.11 -2.09 18.15
CA LEU A 9 -0.59 -3.26 18.64
C LEU A 9 0.33 -4.48 18.48
N SER A 10 0.55 -5.20 19.58
CA SER A 10 1.22 -6.50 19.53
C SER A 10 0.36 -7.50 18.79
N ILE A 11 0.95 -8.22 17.83
CA ILE A 11 0.28 -9.31 17.10
C ILE A 11 0.91 -10.68 17.43
N GLY A 12 1.69 -10.74 18.52
CA GLY A 12 2.34 -11.96 19.01
C GLY A 12 3.72 -12.22 18.38
N ARG A 13 4.47 -13.18 18.95
CA ARG A 13 5.81 -13.59 18.48
C ARG A 13 6.83 -12.44 18.34
N GLY A 14 6.71 -11.41 19.17
CA GLY A 14 7.56 -10.21 19.10
C GLY A 14 7.24 -9.28 17.92
N LEU A 15 6.20 -9.56 17.13
CA LEU A 15 5.74 -8.71 16.05
C LEU A 15 4.75 -7.66 16.56
N SER A 16 4.87 -6.44 16.04
CA SER A 16 3.99 -5.32 16.35
C SER A 16 3.57 -4.61 15.07
N THR A 17 2.34 -4.10 15.05
CA THR A 17 1.79 -3.38 13.91
C THR A 17 1.35 -1.98 14.32
N MET A 18 1.62 -0.96 13.51
CA MET A 18 1.16 0.40 13.76
C MET A 18 -0.36 0.47 13.59
N VAL A 19 -1.05 1.02 14.60
CA VAL A 19 -2.49 1.24 14.62
C VAL A 19 -2.78 2.66 14.15
N GLY A 20 -3.79 2.82 13.29
CA GLY A 20 -4.29 4.15 12.89
C GLY A 20 -3.43 4.90 11.86
N PHE A 21 -2.32 4.33 11.40
CA PHE A 21 -1.49 4.96 10.36
C PHE A 21 -1.90 4.52 8.95
N PRO A 22 -1.89 5.45 7.97
CA PRO A 22 -2.16 5.12 6.58
C PRO A 22 -1.13 4.10 6.09
N ARG A 23 -1.60 2.95 5.61
CA ARG A 23 -0.79 2.02 4.83
C ARG A 23 -1.09 2.26 3.37
N ILE A 24 -0.08 2.12 2.52
CA ILE A 24 -0.32 2.04 1.09
C ILE A 24 -1.25 0.84 0.86
N ALA A 25 -2.35 1.05 0.14
CA ALA A 25 -3.26 -0.04 -0.20
C ALA A 25 -2.51 -1.11 -1.00
N THR A 26 -2.81 -2.38 -0.75
CA THR A 26 -2.14 -3.50 -1.43
C THR A 26 -3.16 -4.44 -2.04
N TRP A 27 -2.83 -5.02 -3.19
CA TRP A 27 -3.71 -5.94 -3.90
C TRP A 27 -2.93 -6.94 -4.75
N LYS A 28 -3.66 -7.93 -5.28
CA LYS A 28 -3.28 -8.75 -6.43
C LYS A 28 -3.85 -8.13 -7.72
N THR A 29 -3.42 -8.55 -8.90
CA THR A 29 -3.91 -7.99 -10.17
C THR A 29 -5.43 -8.13 -10.31
N GLY A 30 -5.99 -9.29 -9.96
CA GLY A 30 -7.44 -9.51 -9.93
C GLY A 30 -8.17 -8.85 -8.75
N GLY A 31 -7.43 -8.36 -7.74
CA GLY A 31 -7.95 -7.69 -6.55
C GLY A 31 -7.84 -6.15 -6.62
N ARG A 32 -7.51 -5.59 -7.78
CA ARG A 32 -7.52 -4.14 -7.98
C ARG A 32 -8.93 -3.58 -7.68
N PRO A 33 -9.04 -2.34 -7.17
CA PRO A 33 -10.33 -1.69 -7.02
C PRO A 33 -11.12 -1.71 -8.34
N ALA A 34 -12.38 -2.14 -8.30
CA ALA A 34 -13.24 -2.24 -9.49
C ALA A 34 -13.74 -0.87 -9.99
N LYS A 35 -13.79 0.14 -9.10
CA LYS A 35 -14.18 1.52 -9.40
C LYS A 35 -13.15 2.51 -8.82
N PRO A 36 -11.89 2.50 -9.29
CA PRO A 36 -10.86 3.38 -8.79
C PRO A 36 -11.15 4.83 -9.21
N ARG A 37 -10.89 5.78 -8.31
CA ARG A 37 -10.91 7.22 -8.66
C ARG A 37 -9.59 7.59 -9.35
N LEU A 38 -9.60 8.62 -10.19
CA LEU A 38 -8.37 9.19 -10.76
C LEU A 38 -7.33 9.44 -9.65
N GLY A 39 -6.10 8.97 -9.85
CA GLY A 39 -5.03 9.10 -8.87
C GLY A 39 -5.04 8.08 -7.74
N THR A 40 -5.88 7.03 -7.82
CA THR A 40 -5.80 5.91 -6.86
C THR A 40 -4.41 5.27 -6.94
N VAL A 41 -3.76 5.09 -5.79
CA VAL A 41 -2.41 4.52 -5.66
C VAL A 41 -2.44 3.27 -4.80
N GLY A 42 -1.64 2.27 -5.16
CA GLY A 42 -1.34 1.14 -4.28
C GLY A 42 -0.25 0.23 -4.81
N PHE A 43 0.06 -0.83 -4.07
CA PHE A 43 1.09 -1.79 -4.40
C PHE A 43 0.50 -3.12 -4.84
N ASN A 44 0.82 -3.54 -6.06
CA ASN A 44 0.42 -4.85 -6.56
C ASN A 44 1.48 -5.90 -6.17
N THR A 45 1.05 -6.82 -5.31
CA THR A 45 1.88 -7.87 -4.72
C THR A 45 2.28 -8.98 -5.70
N GLU A 46 1.57 -9.13 -6.82
CA GLU A 46 1.92 -10.11 -7.87
C GLU A 46 3.00 -9.55 -8.80
N THR A 47 2.81 -8.32 -9.28
CA THR A 47 3.77 -7.66 -10.17
C THR A 47 4.95 -7.03 -9.43
N LYS A 48 4.84 -6.91 -8.09
CA LYS A 48 5.81 -6.27 -7.20
C LYS A 48 6.08 -4.81 -7.58
N GLN A 49 5.04 -4.10 -8.00
CA GLN A 49 5.11 -2.74 -8.52
C GLN A 49 4.09 -1.82 -7.84
N LEU A 50 4.45 -0.54 -7.74
CA LEU A 50 3.51 0.50 -7.36
C LEU A 50 2.66 0.83 -8.60
N GLU A 51 1.35 0.93 -8.41
CA GLU A 51 0.37 1.17 -9.45
C GLU A 51 -0.39 2.47 -9.19
N ILE A 52 -0.64 3.23 -10.26
CA ILE A 52 -1.43 4.47 -10.24
C ILE A 52 -2.52 4.38 -11.31
N TRP A 53 -3.77 4.66 -10.92
CA TRP A 53 -4.90 4.74 -11.85
C TRP A 53 -4.96 6.11 -12.52
N ASN A 54 -4.87 6.16 -13.85
CA ASN A 54 -4.93 7.40 -14.63
C ASN A 54 -6.35 7.78 -15.10
N GLY A 55 -7.39 7.04 -14.69
CA GLY A 55 -8.77 7.22 -15.17
C GLY A 55 -9.23 6.14 -16.15
N THR A 56 -8.31 5.49 -16.87
CA THR A 56 -8.62 4.49 -17.90
C THR A 56 -7.82 3.20 -17.75
N ALA A 57 -6.61 3.26 -17.21
CA ALA A 57 -5.70 2.15 -17.03
C ALA A 57 -4.79 2.31 -15.80
N TRP A 58 -4.24 1.19 -15.34
CA TRP A 58 -3.23 1.16 -14.28
C TRP A 58 -1.83 1.32 -14.88
N HIS A 59 -1.15 2.42 -14.54
CA HIS A 59 0.28 2.59 -14.79
C HIS A 59 1.09 1.94 -13.69
N ARG A 60 2.18 1.27 -14.06
CA ARG A 60 3.09 0.60 -13.13
C ARG A 60 4.39 1.37 -13.09
N THR A 61 4.91 1.62 -11.90
CA THR A 61 6.26 2.13 -11.75
C THR A 61 7.25 0.97 -11.60
N SER A 62 8.34 1.04 -12.33
CA SER A 62 9.53 0.24 -12.08
C SER A 62 10.56 1.13 -11.40
N LEU A 63 11.15 0.67 -10.31
CA LEU A 63 12.32 1.34 -9.75
C LEU A 63 13.47 1.16 -10.73
N ALA A 64 13.90 2.23 -11.38
CA ALA A 64 15.20 2.25 -12.03
C ALA A 64 16.26 2.23 -10.92
N LYS A 65 17.27 1.35 -11.05
CA LYS A 65 18.48 1.50 -10.23
C LYS A 65 19.10 2.84 -10.61
N VAL A 66 19.28 3.71 -9.61
CA VAL A 66 20.13 4.90 -9.69
C VAL A 66 21.56 4.47 -9.43
#